data_AF-D6XYY5-F1
#
_entry.id   AF-D6XYY5-F1
#
_cell.length_a   1.000
_cell.length_b   1.000
_cell.length_c   1.000
_cell.angle_alpha   90.00
_cell.angle_beta   90.00
_cell.angle_gamma   90.00
#
_symmetry.space_group_name_H-M   'P 1'
#
loop_
_entity.id
_entity.type
_entity.pdbx_description
1 polymer ?
#
loop_
_entity_poly.entity_id
_entity_poly.type
_entity_poly.pdbx_seq_one_letter_code
_entity_poly.pdbx_strand_id
1 'polypeptide(L)'
;MKEAVALLRTNRDFKRTLYSGYFLYVDGYFIRNDGKFIESDNNGEMRLTEFALKNIDTGVLHFTEKEVIDNNANDEIIGYFSIDDVNKMKNIANNTNIDSLQYTSEGVNKKVFLQAHAEGKELQKRIADILNSLPNSGAKTLDLHMKNKGISNLKMAKIVNVSTQTISRMRNSDERINQEKTIIDICVALQLPGRLSLDLAEKLGMKFKNSENHSVYFMLLTSHYFDTVIDSKSYLNEKGFKLN
;
A
#
# COMPACT_ATOMS: atom_id res chain seq x y z
N MET A 1 4.65 8.32 6.04
CA MET A 1 4.94 6.91 5.73
C MET A 1 5.46 6.11 6.93
N LYS A 2 6.49 6.56 7.69
CA LYS A 2 7.10 5.78 8.78
C LYS A 2 6.11 5.33 9.87
N GLU A 3 5.25 6.25 10.30
CA GLU A 3 4.22 6.02 11.30
C GLU A 3 3.22 4.96 10.83
N ALA A 4 2.77 5.02 9.57
CA ALA A 4 1.88 4.02 8.99
C ALA A 4 2.54 2.64 8.89
N VAL A 5 3.84 2.57 8.57
CA VAL A 5 4.61 1.32 8.58
C VAL A 5 4.70 0.73 9.99
N ALA A 6 4.93 1.56 11.00
CA ALA A 6 4.92 1.12 12.39
C ALA A 6 3.52 0.62 12.80
N LEU A 7 2.48 1.34 12.41
CA LEU A 7 1.09 1.00 12.70
C LEU A 7 0.67 -0.33 12.07
N LEU A 8 1.15 -0.67 10.87
CA LEU A 8 0.89 -1.97 10.23
C LEU A 8 1.39 -3.17 11.03
N ARG A 9 2.39 -2.97 11.90
CA ARG A 9 2.96 -4.04 12.75
C ARG A 9 2.14 -4.29 14.01
N THR A 10 1.45 -3.27 14.50
CA THR A 10 0.78 -3.27 15.81
C THR A 10 -0.74 -3.27 15.70
N ASN A 11 -1.30 -2.75 14.60
CA ASN A 11 -2.73 -2.56 14.42
C ASN A 11 -3.32 -3.45 13.33
N ARG A 12 -4.04 -4.50 13.74
CA ARG A 12 -4.65 -5.48 12.84
C ARG A 12 -5.80 -4.88 12.03
N ASP A 13 -6.54 -3.95 12.60
CA ASP A 13 -7.67 -3.30 11.93
C ASP A 13 -7.21 -2.41 10.78
N PHE A 14 -6.12 -1.67 10.99
CA PHE A 14 -5.49 -0.88 9.94
C PHE A 14 -5.00 -1.78 8.81
N LYS A 15 -4.28 -2.87 9.15
CA LYS A 15 -3.82 -3.86 8.17
C LYS A 15 -4.99 -4.47 7.36
N ARG A 16 -6.09 -4.83 8.02
CA ARG A 16 -7.31 -5.34 7.35
C ARG A 16 -7.95 -4.28 6.46
N THR A 17 -7.92 -3.03 6.89
CA THR A 17 -8.46 -1.89 6.12
C THR A 17 -7.71 -1.72 4.81
N LEU A 18 -6.37 -1.72 4.82
CA LEU A 18 -5.59 -1.64 3.58
C LEU A 18 -5.73 -2.92 2.73
N TYR A 19 -5.77 -4.09 3.36
CA TYR A 19 -5.99 -5.37 2.66
C TYR A 19 -7.31 -5.41 1.89
N SER A 20 -8.32 -4.65 2.32
CA SER A 20 -9.62 -4.57 1.64
C SER A 20 -9.52 -4.00 0.22
N GLY A 21 -8.47 -3.23 -0.09
CA GLY A 21 -8.27 -2.57 -1.38
C GLY A 21 -9.17 -1.35 -1.62
N TYR A 22 -9.92 -0.90 -0.61
CA TYR A 22 -10.78 0.28 -0.70
C TYR A 22 -10.05 1.62 -0.48
N PHE A 23 -8.79 1.58 -0.04
CA PHE A 23 -8.00 2.77 0.29
C PHE A 23 -6.63 2.71 -0.35
N LEU A 24 -6.14 3.84 -0.84
CA LEU A 24 -4.79 4.04 -1.37
C LEU A 24 -4.11 5.18 -0.64
N TYR A 25 -2.78 5.23 -0.70
CA TYR A 25 -2.01 6.32 -0.11
C TYR A 25 -1.65 7.34 -1.20
N VAL A 26 -2.32 8.49 -1.21
CA VAL A 26 -2.17 9.53 -2.24
C VAL A 26 -2.08 10.89 -1.57
N ASP A 27 -1.10 11.71 -1.97
CA ASP A 27 -0.83 13.07 -1.43
C ASP A 27 -0.86 13.15 0.10
N GLY A 28 -0.34 12.12 0.77
CA GLY A 28 -0.23 12.07 2.24
C GLY A 28 -1.43 11.46 2.97
N TYR A 29 -2.52 11.12 2.26
CA TYR A 29 -3.75 10.59 2.85
C TYR A 29 -3.99 9.12 2.47
N PHE A 30 -4.55 8.34 3.39
CA PHE A 30 -5.21 7.09 3.04
C PHE A 30 -6.63 7.39 2.55
N ILE A 31 -6.76 7.63 1.25
CA ILE A 31 -8.00 8.06 0.61
C ILE A 31 -8.70 6.90 -0.10
N ARG A 32 -10.02 7.01 -0.23
CA ARG A 32 -10.85 6.05 -0.97
C ARG A 32 -10.34 5.83 -2.39
N ASN A 33 -10.27 4.56 -2.76
CA ASN A 33 -9.91 4.08 -4.09
C ASN A 33 -11.11 4.20 -5.04
N ASP A 34 -11.46 5.44 -5.41
CA ASP A 34 -12.58 5.76 -6.31
C ASP A 34 -12.19 6.95 -7.19
N GLY A 35 -12.55 6.91 -8.47
CA GLY A 35 -12.17 7.93 -9.45
C GLY A 35 -12.72 9.34 -9.18
N LYS A 36 -13.67 9.50 -8.25
CA LYS A 36 -14.09 10.82 -7.75
C LYS A 36 -13.05 11.43 -6.82
N PHE A 37 -12.25 10.61 -6.15
CA PHE A 37 -11.27 11.06 -5.15
C PHE A 37 -9.84 11.09 -5.69
N ILE A 38 -9.53 10.20 -6.63
CA ILE A 38 -8.19 10.07 -7.21
C ILE A 38 -8.22 10.19 -8.73
N GLU A 39 -7.25 10.91 -9.28
CA GLU A 39 -7.03 11.02 -10.73
C GLU A 39 -5.54 10.89 -11.06
N SER A 40 -5.24 10.56 -12.31
CA SER A 40 -3.86 10.62 -12.82
C SER A 40 -3.63 11.99 -13.45
N ASP A 41 -2.54 12.65 -13.06
CA ASP A 41 -2.13 13.90 -13.67
C ASP A 41 -1.51 13.69 -15.07
N ASN A 42 -1.05 14.77 -15.70
CA ASN A 42 -0.44 14.74 -17.04
C ASN A 42 0.82 13.86 -17.13
N ASN A 43 1.46 13.59 -16.00
CA ASN A 43 2.64 12.72 -15.90
C ASN A 43 2.27 11.27 -15.55
N GLY A 44 0.99 10.99 -15.31
CA GLY A 44 0.49 9.69 -14.89
C GLY A 44 0.62 9.45 -13.39
N GLU A 45 0.98 10.46 -12.59
CA GLU A 45 1.06 10.34 -11.13
C GLU A 45 -0.34 10.45 -10.53
N MET A 46 -0.63 9.64 -9.50
CA MET A 46 -1.91 9.72 -8.80
C MET A 46 -1.95 10.93 -7.88
N ARG A 47 -3.02 11.71 -8.00
CA ARG A 47 -3.30 12.94 -7.25
C ARG A 47 -4.73 12.96 -6.73
N LEU A 48 -4.95 13.75 -5.69
CA LEU A 48 -6.30 14.06 -5.24
C LEU A 48 -7.03 14.95 -6.24
N THR A 49 -8.29 14.62 -6.52
CA THR A 49 -9.16 15.48 -7.31
C THR A 49 -9.58 16.72 -6.52
N GLU A 50 -10.09 17.75 -7.19
CA GLU A 50 -10.71 18.90 -6.52
C GLU A 50 -11.90 18.47 -5.63
N PHE A 51 -12.63 17.42 -6.03
CA PHE A 51 -13.70 16.84 -5.23
C PHE A 51 -13.17 16.23 -3.93
N ALA A 52 -12.07 15.47 -3.98
CA ALA A 52 -11.43 14.94 -2.77
C ALA A 52 -11.05 16.04 -1.81
N LEU A 53 -10.40 17.11 -2.29
CA LEU A 53 -9.96 18.23 -1.45
C LEU A 53 -11.11 18.92 -0.72
N LYS A 54 -12.29 18.99 -1.36
CA LYS A 54 -13.52 19.56 -0.75
C LYS A 54 -14.25 18.58 0.18
N ASN A 55 -13.93 17.30 0.14
CA ASN A 55 -14.63 16.22 0.87
C ASN A 55 -13.65 15.32 1.64
N ILE A 56 -12.54 15.87 2.13
CA ILE A 56 -11.51 15.11 2.86
C ILE A 56 -12.10 14.39 4.07
N ASP A 57 -12.98 15.06 4.81
CA ASP A 57 -13.62 14.57 6.04
C ASP A 57 -14.31 13.21 5.88
N THR A 58 -14.90 12.95 4.70
CA THR A 58 -15.59 11.70 4.35
C THR A 58 -14.79 10.80 3.40
N GLY A 59 -13.69 11.30 2.87
CA GLY A 59 -12.85 10.63 1.88
C GLY A 59 -11.67 9.85 2.46
N VAL A 60 -11.16 10.25 3.62
CA VAL A 60 -9.88 9.75 4.16
C VAL A 60 -10.07 8.93 5.43
N LEU A 61 -9.12 8.04 5.70
CA LEU A 61 -9.02 7.41 7.02
C LEU A 61 -8.52 8.42 8.06
N HIS A 62 -9.12 8.32 9.25
CA HIS A 62 -8.84 9.14 10.42
C HIS A 62 -7.89 8.40 11.35
N PHE A 63 -6.95 9.15 11.92
CA PHE A 63 -5.98 8.64 12.88
C PHE A 63 -6.01 9.55 14.11
N THR A 64 -5.81 8.97 15.29
CA THR A 64 -5.68 9.75 16.53
C THR A 64 -4.25 9.69 17.02
N GLU A 65 -3.79 10.75 17.66
CA GLU A 65 -2.51 10.75 18.36
C GLU A 65 -2.77 10.59 19.85
N LYS A 66 -1.99 9.72 20.49
CA LYS A 66 -1.98 9.63 21.94
C LYS A 66 -0.87 10.54 22.47
N GLU A 67 -1.25 11.65 23.09
CA GLU A 67 -0.33 12.46 23.87
C GLU A 67 -0.08 11.76 25.22
N VAL A 68 1.18 11.59 25.60
CA VAL A 68 1.54 11.14 26.95
C VAL A 68 1.94 12.39 27.74
N ILE A 69 0.95 13.05 28.33
CA ILE A 69 1.17 14.07 29.36
C ILE A 69 1.25 13.33 30.70
N ASP A 70 2.34 13.55 31.44
CA ASP A 70 2.65 12.96 32.76
C ASP A 70 1.44 12.35 33.49
N ASN A 71 1.33 11.02 33.40
CA ASN A 71 0.52 10.07 34.16
C ASN A 71 -0.97 10.36 34.49
N ASN A 72 -1.57 11.50 34.16
CA ASN A 72 -2.91 11.84 34.66
C ASN A 72 -3.82 12.67 33.72
N ALA A 73 -3.45 12.92 32.47
CA ALA A 73 -4.39 13.48 31.48
C ALA A 73 -4.15 12.83 30.10
N ASN A 74 -5.05 11.92 29.71
CA ASN A 74 -5.10 11.35 28.35
C ASN A 74 -5.98 12.26 27.49
N ASP A 75 -5.51 13.46 27.15
CA ASP A 75 -6.21 14.26 26.14
C ASP A 75 -5.93 13.64 24.75
N GLU A 76 -6.98 13.11 24.13
CA GLU A 76 -6.92 12.53 22.79
C GLU A 76 -7.11 13.66 21.76
N ILE A 77 -6.03 14.05 21.09
CA ILE A 77 -6.14 14.97 19.94
C ILE A 77 -6.62 14.15 18.75
N ILE A 78 -7.90 14.33 18.40
CA ILE A 78 -8.51 13.79 17.18
C ILE A 78 -8.18 14.76 16.05
N GLY A 79 -7.41 14.35 15.04
CA GLY A 79 -7.17 15.22 13.89
C GLY A 79 -7.12 14.49 12.55
N TYR A 80 -7.43 15.28 11.52
CA TYR A 80 -7.54 14.89 10.12
C TYR A 80 -6.17 14.87 9.48
N PHE A 81 -5.34 13.89 9.81
CA PHE A 81 -3.94 14.01 9.43
C PHE A 81 -3.66 13.37 8.09
N SER A 82 -3.11 14.16 7.15
CA SER A 82 -2.10 13.57 6.28
C SER A 82 -0.93 13.13 7.16
N ILE A 83 -0.18 12.10 6.78
CA ILE A 83 1.03 11.74 7.56
C ILE A 83 2.02 12.92 7.59
N ASP A 84 1.94 13.85 6.65
CA ASP A 84 2.76 15.07 6.64
C ASP A 84 2.27 16.10 7.67
N ASP A 85 0.99 16.15 8.00
CA ASP A 85 0.45 16.98 9.09
C ASP A 85 0.88 16.44 10.45
N VAL A 86 0.84 15.11 10.65
CA VAL A 86 1.44 14.44 11.83
C VAL A 86 2.90 14.87 12.02
N ASN A 87 3.69 14.86 10.94
CA ASN A 87 5.10 15.22 10.99
C ASN A 87 5.34 16.71 11.21
N LYS A 88 4.49 17.59 10.67
CA LYS A 88 4.57 19.05 10.92
C LYS A 88 4.25 19.38 12.37
N MET A 89 3.24 18.75 12.98
CA MET A 89 2.91 19.01 14.39
C MET A 89 3.98 18.50 15.35
N LYS A 90 4.60 17.33 15.08
CA LYS A 90 5.77 16.85 15.82
C LYS A 90 6.93 17.86 15.85
N ASN A 91 7.13 18.61 14.76
CA ASN A 91 8.17 19.65 14.68
C ASN A 91 7.78 20.98 15.36
N ILE A 92 6.48 21.26 15.50
CA ILE A 92 5.99 22.45 16.23
C ILE A 92 6.01 22.19 17.74
N ALA A 93 5.65 20.97 18.16
CA ALA A 93 5.66 20.54 19.55
C ALA A 93 7.07 20.07 19.98
N ASN A 94 8.02 21.00 20.08
CA ASN A 94 9.38 20.73 20.60
C ASN A 94 9.42 20.27 22.09
N ASN A 95 8.33 19.75 22.68
CA ASN A 95 8.35 19.29 24.07
C ASN A 95 7.20 18.35 24.51
N THR A 96 6.58 17.56 23.63
CA THR A 96 5.54 16.59 24.04
C THR A 96 5.94 15.16 23.66
N ASN A 97 5.91 14.25 24.63
CA ASN A 97 6.09 12.81 24.41
C ASN A 97 4.89 12.25 23.62
N ILE A 98 4.92 12.41 22.29
CA ILE A 98 3.95 11.79 21.38
C ILE A 98 4.38 10.34 21.16
N ASP A 99 3.58 9.39 21.67
CA ASP A 99 4.00 8.00 21.83
C ASP A 99 3.71 7.15 20.58
N SER A 100 2.58 7.36 19.88
CA SER A 100 2.30 6.71 18.58
C SER A 100 1.02 7.20 17.87
N LEU A 101 1.00 7.05 16.54
CA LEU A 101 -0.20 7.16 15.70
C LEU A 101 -1.14 5.97 16.00
N GLN A 102 -2.43 6.23 16.18
CA GLN A 102 -3.46 5.21 16.42
C GLN A 102 -4.50 5.18 15.30
N TYR A 103 -5.11 4.00 15.13
CA TYR A 103 -6.21 3.78 14.20
C TYR A 103 -7.27 2.90 14.84
N THR A 104 -8.52 3.27 14.68
CA THR A 104 -9.67 2.43 15.03
C THR A 104 -10.53 2.19 13.79
N SER A 105 -11.07 0.99 13.64
CA SER A 105 -12.04 0.68 12.58
C SER A 105 -13.47 1.17 12.90
N GLU A 106 -13.68 1.75 14.08
CA GLU A 106 -14.97 2.25 14.55
C GLU A 106 -15.12 3.78 14.32
N GLY A 107 -16.26 4.34 14.76
CA GLY A 107 -16.51 5.78 14.69
C GLY A 107 -16.58 6.31 13.27
N VAL A 108 -15.77 7.33 12.97
CA VAL A 108 -15.74 7.97 11.63
C VAL A 108 -15.20 6.99 10.59
N ASN A 109 -14.15 6.22 10.90
CA ASN A 109 -13.55 5.27 9.97
C ASN A 109 -14.53 4.18 9.52
N LYS A 110 -15.46 3.77 10.39
CA LYS A 110 -16.53 2.85 10.00
C LYS A 110 -17.42 3.43 8.90
N LYS A 111 -17.79 4.71 9.01
CA LYS A 111 -18.62 5.39 8.02
C LYS A 111 -17.88 5.51 6.68
N VAL A 112 -16.63 5.97 6.72
CA VAL A 112 -15.77 6.08 5.53
C VAL A 112 -15.59 4.71 4.87
N PHE A 113 -15.31 3.67 5.65
CA PHE A 113 -15.16 2.30 5.14
C PHE A 113 -16.43 1.78 4.48
N LEU A 114 -17.61 1.98 5.08
CA LEU A 114 -18.88 1.52 4.51
C LEU A 114 -19.20 2.22 3.17
N GLN A 115 -18.89 3.51 3.06
CA GLN A 115 -19.03 4.23 1.79
C GLN A 115 -18.04 3.71 0.74
N ALA A 116 -16.77 3.53 1.12
CA ALA A 116 -15.75 2.97 0.23
C ALA A 116 -16.09 1.55 -0.23
N HIS A 117 -16.66 0.72 0.65
CA HIS A 117 -17.14 -0.62 0.34
C HIS A 117 -18.29 -0.60 -0.67
N ALA A 118 -19.27 0.29 -0.47
CA ALA A 118 -20.43 0.39 -1.35
C ALA A 118 -20.03 0.78 -2.78
N GLU A 119 -19.12 1.73 -2.93
CA GLU A 119 -18.65 2.21 -4.24
C GLU A 119 -17.62 1.28 -4.89
N GLY A 120 -16.70 0.70 -4.09
CA GLY A 120 -15.65 -0.19 -4.59
C GLY A 120 -16.09 -1.62 -4.90
N LYS A 121 -17.36 -1.97 -4.68
CA LYS A 121 -17.87 -3.35 -4.76
C LYS A 121 -17.62 -4.01 -6.12
N GLU A 122 -17.85 -3.30 -7.21
CA GLU A 122 -17.67 -3.85 -8.56
C GLU A 122 -16.19 -4.10 -8.88
N LEU A 123 -15.30 -3.21 -8.46
CA LEU A 123 -13.85 -3.43 -8.58
C LEU A 123 -13.41 -4.65 -7.78
N GLN A 124 -13.86 -4.78 -6.53
CA GLN A 124 -13.51 -5.93 -5.69
C GLN A 124 -14.08 -7.25 -6.21
N LYS A 125 -15.28 -7.23 -6.82
CA LYS A 125 -15.84 -8.40 -7.50
C LYS A 125 -14.96 -8.82 -8.68
N ARG A 126 -14.55 -7.88 -9.54
CA ARG A 126 -13.62 -8.18 -10.65
C ARG A 126 -12.29 -8.74 -10.15
N ILE A 127 -11.73 -8.19 -9.08
CA ILE A 127 -10.50 -8.72 -8.46
C ILE A 127 -10.71 -10.15 -7.97
N ALA A 128 -11.84 -10.45 -7.32
CA ALA A 128 -12.18 -11.78 -6.86
C ALA A 128 -12.34 -12.78 -8.01
N ASP A 129 -13.01 -12.37 -9.10
CA ASP A 129 -13.17 -13.20 -10.30
C ASP A 129 -11.82 -13.53 -10.94
N ILE A 130 -10.91 -12.54 -11.02
CA ILE A 130 -9.54 -12.76 -11.50
C ILE A 130 -8.84 -13.75 -10.57
N LEU A 131 -8.82 -13.53 -9.26
CA LEU A 131 -8.17 -14.42 -8.27
C LEU A 131 -8.63 -15.87 -8.42
N ASN A 132 -9.93 -16.10 -8.59
CA ASN A 132 -10.51 -17.44 -8.76
C ASN A 132 -10.11 -18.11 -10.08
N SER A 133 -9.71 -17.33 -11.08
CA SER A 133 -9.23 -17.84 -12.36
C SER A 133 -7.72 -18.10 -12.41
N LEU A 134 -6.96 -17.61 -11.42
CA LEU A 134 -5.50 -17.71 -11.44
C LEU A 134 -5.02 -19.16 -11.21
N PRO A 135 -3.93 -19.58 -11.87
CA PRO A 135 -3.28 -20.84 -11.57
C PRO A 135 -2.82 -20.91 -10.10
N ASN A 136 -2.73 -22.13 -9.55
CA ASN A 136 -2.11 -22.34 -8.24
C ASN A 136 -0.58 -22.16 -8.25
N SER A 137 0.05 -22.32 -9.42
CA SER A 137 1.49 -22.15 -9.64
C SER A 137 1.86 -20.66 -9.68
N GLY A 138 2.89 -20.27 -8.92
CA GLY A 138 3.41 -18.90 -8.92
C GLY A 138 4.03 -18.54 -10.27
N ALA A 139 4.76 -19.48 -10.87
CA ALA A 139 5.35 -19.32 -12.20
C ALA A 139 4.30 -19.06 -13.27
N LYS A 140 3.23 -19.88 -13.30
CA LYS A 140 2.13 -19.71 -14.25
C LYS A 140 1.30 -18.46 -13.98
N THR A 141 1.15 -18.07 -12.71
CA THR A 141 0.44 -16.82 -12.34
C THR A 141 1.22 -15.59 -12.81
N LEU A 142 2.54 -15.57 -12.59
CA LEU A 142 3.41 -14.51 -13.11
C LEU A 142 3.36 -14.43 -14.64
N ASP A 143 3.46 -15.58 -15.31
CA ASP A 143 3.36 -15.68 -16.77
C ASP A 143 2.06 -15.07 -17.31
N LEU A 144 0.92 -15.41 -16.67
CA LEU A 144 -0.40 -14.90 -17.02
C LEU A 144 -0.49 -13.37 -16.83
N HIS A 145 -0.06 -12.84 -15.69
CA HIS A 145 -0.07 -11.40 -15.45
C HIS A 145 0.80 -10.64 -16.44
N MET A 146 2.01 -11.13 -16.73
CA MET A 146 2.90 -10.53 -17.72
C MET A 146 2.30 -10.55 -19.13
N LYS A 147 1.65 -11.65 -19.53
CA LYS A 147 0.93 -11.74 -20.82
C LYS A 147 -0.21 -10.73 -20.89
N ASN A 148 -1.05 -10.64 -19.85
CA ASN A 148 -2.17 -9.71 -19.79
C ASN A 148 -1.72 -8.23 -19.85
N LYS A 149 -0.54 -7.93 -19.33
CA LYS A 149 0.07 -6.58 -19.37
C LYS A 149 0.97 -6.36 -20.60
N GLY A 150 1.14 -7.35 -21.47
CA GLY A 150 2.01 -7.26 -22.65
C GLY A 150 3.49 -7.01 -22.32
N ILE A 151 3.98 -7.46 -21.16
CA ILE A 151 5.37 -7.22 -20.72
C ILE A 151 6.25 -8.43 -21.06
N SER A 152 7.30 -8.20 -21.87
CA SER A 152 8.29 -9.23 -22.20
C SER A 152 9.29 -9.48 -21.05
N ASN A 153 10.00 -10.62 -21.10
CA ASN A 153 11.07 -10.90 -20.14
C ASN A 153 12.14 -9.81 -20.12
N LEU A 154 12.52 -9.31 -21.30
CA LEU A 154 13.51 -8.24 -21.43
C LEU A 154 13.02 -6.94 -20.81
N LYS A 155 11.76 -6.57 -21.05
CA LYS A 155 11.19 -5.35 -20.48
C LYS A 155 11.08 -5.45 -18.95
N MET A 156 10.55 -6.56 -18.44
CA MET A 156 10.44 -6.80 -16.99
C MET A 156 11.80 -6.76 -16.31
N ALA A 157 12.78 -7.49 -16.86
CA ALA A 157 14.14 -7.55 -16.34
C ALA A 157 14.80 -6.17 -16.23
N LYS A 158 14.58 -5.30 -17.23
CA LYS A 158 15.04 -3.90 -17.20
C LYS A 158 14.34 -3.09 -16.10
N ILE A 159 13.00 -3.20 -15.98
CA ILE A 159 12.23 -2.43 -14.98
C ILE A 159 12.63 -2.79 -13.55
N VAL A 160 12.76 -4.09 -13.24
CA VAL A 160 13.06 -4.56 -11.87
C VAL A 160 14.56 -4.71 -11.60
N ASN A 161 15.40 -4.43 -12.60
CA ASN A 161 16.86 -4.48 -12.54
C ASN A 161 17.43 -5.86 -12.17
N VAL A 162 17.09 -6.89 -12.95
CA VAL A 162 17.62 -8.26 -12.83
C VAL A 162 17.97 -8.82 -14.22
N SER A 163 18.56 -10.03 -14.27
CA SER A 163 18.82 -10.68 -15.56
C SER A 163 17.53 -11.17 -16.24
N THR A 164 17.50 -11.21 -17.57
CA THR A 164 16.43 -11.85 -18.34
C THR A 164 16.24 -13.31 -17.98
N GLN A 165 17.35 -14.01 -17.65
CA GLN A 165 17.32 -15.40 -17.21
C GLN A 165 16.63 -15.55 -15.86
N THR A 166 16.80 -14.58 -14.94
CA THR A 166 16.08 -14.56 -13.66
C THR A 166 14.58 -14.55 -13.91
N ILE A 167 14.07 -13.59 -14.69
CA ILE A 167 12.64 -13.51 -15.03
C ILE A 167 12.15 -14.78 -15.74
N SER A 168 12.95 -15.32 -16.66
CA SER A 168 12.64 -16.58 -17.33
C SER A 168 12.49 -17.73 -16.35
N ARG A 169 13.40 -17.87 -15.37
CA ARG A 169 13.29 -18.90 -14.32
C ARG A 169 12.02 -18.71 -13.48
N MET A 170 11.71 -17.47 -13.05
CA MET A 170 10.51 -17.19 -12.25
C MET A 170 9.21 -17.58 -12.98
N ARG A 171 9.16 -17.45 -14.32
CA ARG A 171 7.98 -17.80 -15.13
C ARG A 171 7.86 -19.29 -15.47
N ASN A 172 8.91 -20.07 -15.31
CA ASN A 172 8.97 -21.45 -15.77
C ASN A 172 9.19 -22.49 -14.65
N SER A 173 9.47 -22.05 -13.42
CA SER A 173 9.72 -22.94 -12.27
C SER A 173 9.09 -22.39 -11.00
N ASP A 174 8.41 -23.25 -10.24
CA ASP A 174 7.89 -22.95 -8.89
C ASP A 174 8.94 -23.24 -7.79
N GLU A 175 10.20 -23.47 -8.17
CA GLU A 175 11.29 -23.51 -7.20
C GLU A 175 11.35 -22.19 -6.42
N ARG A 176 11.51 -22.30 -5.10
CA ARG A 176 11.49 -21.14 -4.22
C ARG A 176 12.62 -20.17 -4.58
N ILE A 177 12.25 -18.94 -4.89
CA ILE A 177 13.19 -17.86 -5.17
C ILE A 177 13.33 -17.01 -3.92
N ASN A 178 14.50 -17.02 -3.30
CA ASN A 178 14.79 -16.18 -2.14
C ASN A 178 15.14 -14.73 -2.56
N GLN A 179 14.21 -14.07 -3.25
CA GLN A 179 14.37 -12.70 -3.75
C GLN A 179 13.09 -11.87 -3.51
N GLU A 180 12.70 -11.71 -2.25
CA GLU A 180 11.47 -10.98 -1.85
C GLU A 180 11.41 -9.59 -2.49
N LYS A 181 12.53 -8.84 -2.51
CA LYS A 181 12.60 -7.53 -3.16
C LYS A 181 12.26 -7.59 -4.66
N THR A 182 12.78 -8.59 -5.39
CA THR A 182 12.46 -8.77 -6.81
C THR A 182 10.98 -9.09 -7.01
N ILE A 183 10.40 -9.90 -6.12
CA ILE A 183 8.97 -10.24 -6.16
C ILE A 183 8.11 -8.97 -5.97
N ILE A 184 8.47 -8.11 -5.02
CA ILE A 184 7.79 -6.83 -4.80
C ILE A 184 7.96 -5.89 -6.00
N ASP A 185 9.18 -5.74 -6.51
CA ASP A 185 9.47 -4.92 -7.69
C ASP A 185 8.65 -5.41 -8.91
N ILE A 186 8.46 -6.73 -9.08
CA ILE A 186 7.61 -7.32 -10.13
C ILE A 186 6.13 -6.95 -9.95
N CYS A 187 5.60 -7.05 -8.72
CA CYS A 187 4.20 -6.71 -8.45
C CYS A 187 3.91 -5.24 -8.73
N VAL A 188 4.83 -4.35 -8.34
CA VAL A 188 4.77 -2.91 -8.64
C VAL A 188 4.92 -2.66 -10.14
N ALA A 189 5.87 -3.31 -10.83
CA ALA A 189 6.03 -3.17 -12.28
C ALA A 189 4.81 -3.61 -13.09
N LEU A 190 4.05 -4.58 -12.57
CA LEU A 190 2.78 -5.02 -13.17
C LEU A 190 1.59 -4.13 -12.79
N GLN A 191 1.77 -3.24 -11.79
CA GLN A 191 0.74 -2.42 -11.18
C GLN A 191 -0.50 -3.25 -10.81
N LEU A 192 -0.29 -4.35 -10.09
CA LEU A 192 -1.36 -5.24 -9.66
C LEU A 192 -2.06 -4.66 -8.42
N PRO A 193 -3.40 -4.57 -8.40
CA PRO A 193 -4.15 -4.27 -7.19
C PRO A 193 -3.74 -5.17 -6.01
N GLY A 194 -3.82 -4.65 -4.79
CA GLY A 194 -3.19 -5.26 -3.62
C GLY A 194 -3.48 -6.75 -3.41
N ARG A 195 -4.72 -7.22 -3.60
CA ARG A 195 -5.03 -8.65 -3.42
C ARG A 195 -4.36 -9.54 -4.47
N LEU A 196 -4.24 -9.07 -5.71
CA LEU A 196 -3.53 -9.79 -6.78
C LEU A 196 -2.01 -9.78 -6.56
N SER A 197 -1.47 -8.64 -6.11
CA SER A 197 -0.07 -8.51 -5.71
C SER A 197 0.30 -9.49 -4.58
N LEU A 198 -0.53 -9.55 -3.54
CA LEU A 198 -0.30 -10.43 -2.39
C LEU A 198 -0.41 -11.92 -2.77
N ASP A 199 -1.40 -12.29 -3.60
CA ASP A 199 -1.54 -13.65 -4.13
C ASP A 199 -0.29 -14.08 -4.92
N LEU A 200 0.17 -13.23 -5.85
CA LEU A 200 1.36 -13.51 -6.64
C LEU A 200 2.61 -13.65 -5.74
N ALA A 201 2.79 -12.75 -4.78
CA ALA A 201 3.93 -12.78 -3.87
C ALA A 201 3.97 -14.08 -3.04
N GLU A 202 2.83 -14.49 -2.48
CA GLU A 202 2.71 -15.73 -1.72
C GLU A 202 2.97 -16.97 -2.59
N LYS A 203 2.42 -17.02 -3.81
CA LYS A 203 2.66 -18.14 -4.75
C LYS A 203 4.10 -18.21 -5.24
N LEU A 204 4.83 -17.09 -5.26
CA LEU A 204 6.28 -17.05 -5.52
C LEU A 204 7.13 -17.40 -4.28
N GLY A 205 6.49 -17.80 -3.18
CA GLY A 205 7.15 -18.33 -1.98
C GLY A 205 7.51 -17.28 -0.93
N MET A 206 7.01 -16.05 -1.06
CA MET A 206 7.16 -15.03 -0.03
C MET A 206 6.26 -15.34 1.17
N LYS A 207 6.78 -15.13 2.39
CA LYS A 207 5.99 -15.25 3.62
C LYS A 207 6.02 -13.91 4.35
N PHE A 208 4.87 -13.23 4.47
CA PHE A 208 4.79 -11.97 5.18
C PHE A 208 5.05 -12.14 6.68
N LYS A 209 6.15 -11.58 7.17
CA LYS A 209 6.55 -11.59 8.59
C LYS A 209 6.12 -10.30 9.27
N ASN A 210 6.06 -10.32 10.60
CA ASN A 210 5.92 -9.10 11.38
C ASN A 210 7.28 -8.40 11.53
N SER A 211 7.73 -7.74 10.46
CA SER A 211 8.94 -6.92 10.46
C SER A 211 8.69 -5.60 9.73
N GLU A 212 9.58 -4.63 9.93
CA GLU A 212 9.51 -3.34 9.24
C GLU A 212 9.56 -3.52 7.71
N ASN A 213 10.53 -4.27 7.19
CA ASN A 213 10.64 -4.52 5.74
C ASN A 213 9.37 -5.13 5.14
N HIS A 214 8.75 -6.11 5.81
CA HIS A 214 7.52 -6.72 5.30
C HIS A 214 6.30 -5.80 5.43
N SER A 215 6.33 -4.84 6.36
CA SER A 215 5.29 -3.81 6.49
C SER A 215 5.43 -2.76 5.39
N VAL A 216 6.67 -2.38 5.04
CA VAL A 216 6.96 -1.59 3.85
C VAL A 216 6.48 -2.30 2.59
N TYR A 217 6.82 -3.58 2.40
CA TYR A 217 6.34 -4.37 1.27
C TYR A 217 4.82 -4.42 1.20
N PHE A 218 4.15 -4.68 2.32
CA PHE A 218 2.70 -4.72 2.37
C PHE A 218 2.07 -3.38 1.95
N MET A 219 2.62 -2.26 2.42
CA MET A 219 2.14 -0.93 2.07
C MET A 219 2.39 -0.61 0.59
N LEU A 220 3.54 -1.00 0.03
CA LEU A 220 3.81 -0.86 -1.41
C LEU A 220 2.75 -1.58 -2.25
N LEU A 221 2.48 -2.84 -1.91
CA LEU A 221 1.53 -3.67 -2.65
C LEU A 221 0.08 -3.22 -2.48
N THR A 222 -0.31 -2.67 -1.32
CA THR A 222 -1.71 -2.35 -1.04
C THR A 222 -2.08 -0.91 -1.35
N SER A 223 -1.14 0.03 -1.20
CA SER A 223 -1.43 1.47 -1.19
C SER A 223 -0.62 2.29 -2.19
N HIS A 224 0.44 1.72 -2.79
CA HIS A 224 1.34 2.38 -3.75
C HIS A 224 1.58 1.56 -5.02
N TYR A 225 0.75 0.55 -5.31
CA TYR A 225 0.99 -0.36 -6.43
C TYR A 225 0.92 0.32 -7.81
N PHE A 226 0.42 1.55 -7.88
CA PHE A 226 0.35 2.36 -9.09
C PHE A 226 1.64 3.12 -9.39
N ASP A 227 2.54 3.25 -8.42
CA ASP A 227 3.83 3.91 -8.61
C ASP A 227 4.72 3.11 -9.56
N THR A 228 5.69 3.77 -10.20
CA THR A 228 6.75 3.03 -10.89
C THR A 228 7.70 2.41 -9.87
N VAL A 229 8.45 1.39 -10.29
CA VAL A 229 9.51 0.78 -9.45
C VAL A 229 10.56 1.82 -9.06
N ILE A 230 10.84 2.79 -9.93
CA ILE A 230 11.80 3.87 -9.66
C ILE A 230 11.23 4.81 -8.60
N ASP A 231 10.00 5.27 -8.77
CA ASP A 231 9.36 6.21 -7.82
C ASP A 231 9.17 5.58 -6.45
N SER A 232 8.73 4.31 -6.40
CA SER A 232 8.67 3.54 -5.16
C SER A 232 10.03 3.51 -4.45
N LYS A 233 11.13 3.24 -5.16
CA LYS A 233 12.48 3.19 -4.56
C LYS A 233 12.95 4.56 -4.10
N SER A 234 12.75 5.60 -4.92
CA SER A 234 13.09 6.98 -4.57
C SER A 234 12.33 7.43 -3.32
N TYR A 235 11.03 7.16 -3.27
CA TYR A 235 10.16 7.48 -2.14
C TYR A 235 10.60 6.75 -0.86
N LEU A 236 10.91 5.46 -0.93
CA LEU A 236 11.41 4.71 0.23
C LEU A 236 12.74 5.27 0.76
N ASN A 237 13.67 5.60 -0.13
CA ASN A 237 14.95 6.20 0.24
C ASN A 237 14.76 7.57 0.91
N GLU A 238 13.89 8.42 0.36
CA GLU A 238 13.54 9.72 0.95
C GLU A 238 12.93 9.55 2.35
N LYS A 239 12.05 8.55 2.53
CA LYS A 239 11.46 8.22 3.82
C LYS A 239 12.39 7.39 4.72
N GLY A 240 13.66 7.20 4.36
CA GLY A 240 14.69 6.58 5.20
C GLY A 240 14.60 5.06 5.31
N PHE A 241 13.85 4.40 4.43
CA PHE A 241 13.82 2.94 4.34
C PHE A 241 14.91 2.44 3.40
N LYS A 242 15.81 1.60 3.90
CA LYS A 242 16.79 0.87 3.09
C LYS A 242 16.39 -0.59 3.03
N LEU A 243 15.81 -0.99 1.90
CA LEU A 243 15.54 -2.40 1.61
C LEU A 243 16.87 -3.07 1.23
N ASN A 244 17.55 -3.67 2.22
CA ASN A 244 18.74 -4.50 2.02
C ASN A 244 18.40 -5.82 1.33
#